data_AF-A0A431W5H0-F1
#
_entry.id   AF-A0A431W5H0-F1
#
_cell.length_a   1.000
_cell.length_b   1.000
_cell.length_c   1.000
_cell.angle_alpha   90.00
_cell.angle_beta   90.00
_cell.angle_gamma   90.00
#
_symmetry.space_group_name_H-M   'P 1'
#
loop_
_entity.id
_entity.type
_entity.pdbx_description
1 polymer ?
#
loop_
_entity_poly.entity_id
_entity_poly.type
_entity_poly.pdbx_seq_one_letter_code
_entity_poly.pdbx_strand_id
1 'polypeptide(L)'
;MAAMFIRVLTLTLLLTLVGCGDDRPDRIAQYQQLAGQRIDSLNQMLDSGQIRNATLLKQYTSILAKQQTDMAPLLDELAKDATTKGPMFTSLVRRVRELSDAGNYIDLDQQLAEAENIYQAADPSLYNDMLSDPLNVVADMSNGALARVNSISREAAALANGSEDFGAGSQLVGNPGYGSWQTGSNGMSFWAWYGMYSMFSNVMRGPIGYDRWSSRRNYSYYNDVGRYRYTSPKQASAQNKTFERTKKQFNSQGKKFDSPYAKSRTGSTSLSRQSTSTPKASTTGTRSKSGSKFRSNYSKNSNFRNSNSRTTRGVRRGK
;
A
#
# COMPACT_ATOMS: atom_id res chain seq x y z
N MET A 1 10.41 -65.62 1.94
CA MET A 1 10.85 -64.57 2.88
C MET A 1 11.33 -63.31 2.14
N ALA A 2 12.37 -63.38 1.29
CA ALA A 2 12.92 -62.22 0.57
C ALA A 2 11.90 -61.48 -0.35
N ALA A 3 11.06 -62.21 -1.10
CA ALA A 3 10.05 -61.60 -1.97
C ALA A 3 8.93 -60.86 -1.21
N MET A 4 8.64 -61.27 0.02
CA MET A 4 7.63 -60.64 0.88
C MET A 4 8.18 -59.33 1.49
N PHE A 5 9.46 -59.35 1.91
CA PHE A 5 10.16 -58.14 2.35
C PHE A 5 10.32 -57.12 1.22
N ILE A 6 10.60 -57.54 -0.02
CA ILE A 6 10.68 -56.62 -1.17
C ILE A 6 9.33 -55.96 -1.47
N ARG A 7 8.21 -56.69 -1.37
CA ARG A 7 6.85 -56.16 -1.58
C ARG A 7 6.43 -55.19 -0.47
N VAL A 8 6.78 -55.48 0.79
CA VAL A 8 6.51 -54.56 1.91
C VAL A 8 7.38 -53.30 1.78
N LEU A 9 8.66 -53.44 1.42
CA LEU A 9 9.56 -52.29 1.24
C LEU A 9 9.12 -51.37 0.09
N THR A 10 8.67 -51.93 -1.04
CA THR A 10 8.14 -51.14 -2.17
C THR A 10 6.83 -50.44 -1.84
N LEU A 11 5.92 -51.10 -1.12
CA LEU A 11 4.67 -50.48 -0.67
C LEU A 11 4.92 -49.32 0.31
N THR A 12 5.86 -49.50 1.25
CA THR A 12 6.22 -48.48 2.24
C THR A 12 6.91 -47.29 1.56
N LEU A 13 7.78 -47.54 0.56
CA LEU A 13 8.43 -46.49 -0.22
C LEU A 13 7.41 -45.69 -1.05
N LEU A 14 6.45 -46.37 -1.68
CA LEU A 14 5.33 -45.74 -2.40
C LEU A 14 4.43 -44.89 -1.49
N LEU A 15 4.17 -45.34 -0.25
CA LEU A 15 3.40 -44.58 0.75
C LEU A 15 4.16 -43.34 1.25
N THR A 16 5.49 -43.39 1.38
CA THR A 16 6.31 -42.22 1.75
C THR A 16 6.48 -41.19 0.64
N LEU A 17 6.24 -41.57 -0.64
CA LEU A 17 6.29 -40.67 -1.79
C LEU A 17 5.05 -39.77 -1.92
N VAL A 18 3.93 -40.11 -1.28
CA VAL A 18 2.69 -39.31 -1.29
C VAL A 18 2.70 -38.20 -0.23
N GLY A 19 3.69 -38.19 0.67
CA GLY A 19 3.82 -37.24 1.79
C GLY A 19 4.49 -35.90 1.48
N CYS A 20 4.88 -35.64 0.23
CA CYS A 20 5.45 -34.35 -0.18
C CYS A 20 4.40 -33.52 -0.94
N GLY A 21 3.21 -33.37 -0.35
CA GLY A 21 2.13 -32.56 -0.89
C GLY A 21 2.45 -31.06 -0.77
N ASP A 22 2.25 -30.32 -1.85
CA ASP A 22 2.30 -28.87 -1.85
C ASP A 22 1.14 -28.31 -1.01
N ASP A 23 1.44 -27.63 0.10
CA ASP A 23 0.46 -27.12 1.06
C ASP A 23 -0.10 -25.73 0.66
N ARG A 24 0.41 -25.13 -0.42
CA ARG A 24 0.00 -23.80 -0.89
C ARG A 24 -1.49 -23.74 -1.25
N PRO A 25 -2.11 -24.71 -1.94
CA PRO A 25 -3.54 -24.67 -2.24
C PRO A 25 -4.42 -24.55 -0.99
N ASP A 26 -4.10 -25.33 0.06
CA ASP A 26 -4.84 -25.31 1.32
C ASP A 26 -4.68 -23.97 2.04
N ARG A 27 -3.46 -23.42 2.05
CA ARG A 27 -3.19 -22.08 2.61
C ARG A 27 -3.92 -20.98 1.84
N ILE A 28 -3.95 -21.06 0.51
CA ILE A 28 -4.68 -20.11 -0.34
C ILE A 28 -6.15 -20.14 0.02
N ALA A 29 -6.77 -21.32 0.10
CA ALA A 29 -8.16 -21.48 0.49
C ALA A 29 -8.44 -20.92 1.91
N GLN A 30 -7.55 -21.22 2.87
CA GLN A 30 -7.66 -20.70 4.22
C GLN A 30 -7.60 -19.17 4.26
N TYR A 31 -6.60 -18.55 3.62
CA TYR A 31 -6.48 -17.10 3.58
C TYR A 31 -7.60 -16.43 2.80
N GLN A 32 -8.10 -17.06 1.75
CA GLN A 32 -9.26 -16.57 1.01
C GLN A 32 -10.50 -16.50 1.90
N GLN A 33 -10.79 -17.56 2.66
CA GLN A 33 -11.90 -17.57 3.62
C GLN A 33 -11.73 -16.51 4.71
N LEU A 34 -10.54 -16.43 5.31
CA LEU A 34 -10.24 -15.46 6.36
C LEU A 34 -10.29 -14.01 5.85
N ALA A 35 -9.81 -13.76 4.62
CA ALA A 35 -9.89 -12.46 3.98
C ALA A 35 -11.34 -12.06 3.71
N GLY A 36 -12.18 -13.00 3.24
CA GLY A 36 -13.62 -12.77 3.07
C GLY A 36 -14.29 -12.33 4.39
N GLN A 37 -14.10 -13.10 5.46
CA GLN A 37 -14.64 -12.78 6.79
C GLN A 37 -14.17 -11.41 7.30
N ARG A 38 -12.89 -11.06 7.08
CA ARG A 38 -12.36 -9.75 7.45
C ARG A 38 -12.94 -8.61 6.64
N ILE A 39 -13.18 -8.82 5.34
CA ILE A 39 -13.85 -7.82 4.50
C ILE A 39 -15.28 -7.59 4.96
N ASP A 40 -16.00 -8.65 5.34
CA ASP A 40 -17.36 -8.53 5.89
C ASP A 40 -17.36 -7.78 7.23
N SER A 41 -16.38 -8.05 8.09
CA SER A 41 -16.20 -7.29 9.33
C SER A 41 -15.86 -5.82 9.04
N LEU A 42 -14.93 -5.56 8.12
CA LEU A 42 -14.57 -4.20 7.71
C LEU A 42 -15.77 -3.44 7.13
N ASN A 43 -16.61 -4.10 6.34
CA ASN A 43 -17.88 -3.56 5.85
C ASN A 43 -18.76 -3.07 7.02
N GLN A 44 -19.04 -3.96 7.98
CA GLN A 44 -19.84 -3.60 9.16
C GLN A 44 -19.24 -2.44 9.96
N MET A 45 -17.91 -2.39 10.10
CA MET A 45 -17.21 -1.31 10.79
C MET A 45 -17.27 0.02 10.04
N LEU A 46 -17.23 0.01 8.70
CA LEU A 46 -17.40 1.20 7.88
C LEU A 46 -18.84 1.74 7.96
N ASP A 47 -19.83 0.85 7.90
CA ASP A 47 -21.25 1.20 7.97
C ASP A 47 -21.65 1.72 9.35
N SER A 48 -21.10 1.12 10.42
CA SER A 48 -21.34 1.56 11.81
C SER A 48 -20.47 2.74 12.26
N GLY A 49 -19.59 3.27 11.39
CA GLY A 49 -18.75 4.44 11.71
C GLY A 49 -17.61 4.16 12.70
N GLN A 50 -17.22 2.90 12.87
CA GLN A 50 -16.16 2.48 13.79
C GLN A 50 -14.74 2.74 13.26
N ILE A 51 -14.59 2.99 11.95
CA ILE A 51 -13.32 3.37 11.35
C ILE A 51 -13.13 4.89 11.48
N ARG A 52 -12.30 5.33 12.44
CA ARG A 52 -12.08 6.75 12.77
C ARG A 52 -11.81 7.63 11.56
N ASN A 53 -10.84 7.25 10.71
CA ASN A 53 -10.46 8.04 9.54
C ASN A 53 -11.57 8.06 8.47
N ALA A 54 -12.43 7.04 8.40
CA ALA A 54 -13.60 7.06 7.52
C ALA A 54 -14.62 8.11 8.01
N THR A 55 -14.90 8.13 9.31
CA THR A 55 -15.81 9.12 9.91
C THR A 55 -15.28 10.54 9.73
N LEU A 56 -13.99 10.78 9.96
CA LEU A 56 -13.35 12.08 9.73
C LEU A 56 -13.40 12.49 8.26
N LEU A 57 -13.16 11.56 7.33
CA LEU A 57 -13.24 11.83 5.90
C LEU A 57 -14.65 12.29 5.48
N LYS A 58 -15.71 11.63 5.96
CA LYS A 58 -17.10 12.08 5.72
C LYS A 58 -17.36 13.49 6.26
N GLN A 59 -16.84 13.79 7.45
CA GLN A 59 -17.00 15.11 8.08
C GLN A 59 -16.24 16.18 7.30
N TYR A 60 -14.99 15.93 6.95
CA TYR A 60 -14.11 16.87 6.26
C TYR A 60 -14.65 17.19 4.86
N THR A 61 -15.07 16.18 4.10
CA THR A 61 -15.67 16.39 2.78
C THR A 61 -16.98 17.17 2.89
N SER A 62 -17.84 16.88 3.87
CA SER A 62 -19.09 17.62 4.09
C SER A 62 -18.87 19.09 4.47
N ILE A 63 -17.89 19.37 5.33
CA ILE A 63 -17.52 20.74 5.70
C ILE A 63 -17.00 21.48 4.46
N LEU A 64 -16.05 20.88 3.75
CA LEU A 64 -15.39 21.53 2.63
C LEU A 64 -16.31 21.71 1.42
N ALA A 65 -17.24 20.79 1.18
CA ALA A 65 -18.21 20.88 0.08
C ALA A 65 -19.17 22.07 0.26
N LYS A 66 -19.48 22.44 1.52
CA LYS A 66 -20.27 23.64 1.83
C LYS A 66 -19.47 24.93 1.65
N GLN A 67 -18.16 24.89 1.84
CA GLN A 67 -17.27 26.06 1.71
C GLN A 67 -16.79 26.27 0.27
N GLN A 68 -16.62 25.20 -0.49
CA GLN A 68 -16.12 25.19 -1.87
C GLN A 68 -17.09 24.39 -2.75
N THR A 69 -18.21 25.03 -3.11
CA THR A 69 -19.29 24.39 -3.89
C THR A 69 -18.82 23.85 -5.23
N ASP A 70 -17.86 24.51 -5.89
CA ASP A 70 -17.30 24.08 -7.18
C ASP A 70 -16.54 22.75 -7.07
N MET A 71 -16.06 22.41 -5.87
CA MET A 71 -15.34 21.16 -5.58
C MET A 71 -16.25 20.08 -5.00
N ALA A 72 -17.54 20.37 -4.76
CA ALA A 72 -18.47 19.43 -4.14
C ALA A 72 -18.52 18.07 -4.87
N PRO A 73 -18.55 17.97 -6.21
CA PRO A 73 -18.57 16.65 -6.86
C PRO A 73 -17.31 15.81 -6.60
N LEU A 74 -16.13 16.44 -6.53
CA LEU A 74 -14.89 15.76 -6.18
C LEU A 74 -14.87 15.33 -4.72
N LEU A 75 -15.39 16.17 -3.82
CA LEU A 75 -15.46 15.89 -2.39
C LEU A 75 -16.48 14.78 -2.07
N ASP A 76 -17.59 14.74 -2.80
CA ASP A 76 -18.57 13.65 -2.73
C ASP A 76 -17.98 12.33 -3.24
N GLU A 77 -17.14 12.38 -4.28
CA GLU A 77 -16.41 11.20 -4.74
C GLU A 77 -15.41 10.72 -3.68
N LEU A 78 -14.60 11.62 -3.11
CA LEU A 78 -13.67 11.29 -2.02
C LEU A 78 -14.40 10.77 -0.77
N ALA A 79 -15.60 11.26 -0.48
CA ALA A 79 -16.40 10.77 0.65
C ALA A 79 -16.75 9.28 0.51
N LYS A 80 -16.78 8.74 -0.72
CA LYS A 80 -17.03 7.31 -0.95
C LYS A 80 -15.89 6.43 -0.43
N ASP A 81 -14.66 6.93 -0.35
CA ASP A 81 -13.54 6.19 0.27
C ASP A 81 -13.82 5.80 1.72
N ALA A 82 -14.66 6.56 2.42
CA ALA A 82 -15.11 6.25 3.77
C ALA A 82 -16.26 5.21 3.83
N THR A 83 -16.55 4.52 2.73
CA THR A 83 -17.66 3.59 2.59
C THR A 83 -17.26 2.35 1.79
N THR A 84 -18.15 1.37 1.72
CA THR A 84 -18.01 0.20 0.84
C THR A 84 -17.99 0.52 -0.65
N LYS A 85 -18.33 1.75 -1.04
CA LYS A 85 -18.29 2.20 -2.44
C LYS A 85 -16.92 2.75 -2.84
N GLY A 86 -15.99 2.89 -1.90
CA GLY A 86 -14.66 3.40 -2.16
C GLY A 86 -13.84 2.47 -3.07
N PRO A 87 -12.98 3.02 -3.96
CA PRO A 87 -12.08 2.23 -4.82
C PRO A 87 -11.24 1.22 -4.05
N MET A 88 -10.81 1.56 -2.84
CA MET A 88 -9.96 0.69 -2.03
C MET A 88 -10.72 -0.52 -1.47
N PHE A 89 -11.93 -0.31 -0.94
CA PHE A 89 -12.76 -1.40 -0.45
C PHE A 89 -13.20 -2.32 -1.59
N THR A 90 -13.73 -1.73 -2.66
CA THR A 90 -14.21 -2.49 -3.84
C THR A 90 -13.08 -3.28 -4.51
N SER A 91 -11.86 -2.74 -4.54
CA SER A 91 -10.68 -3.48 -4.99
C SER A 91 -10.39 -4.71 -4.14
N LEU A 92 -10.48 -4.62 -2.81
CA LEU A 92 -10.31 -5.78 -1.93
C LEU A 92 -11.37 -6.86 -2.19
N VAL A 93 -12.64 -6.47 -2.28
CA VAL A 93 -13.75 -7.40 -2.58
C VAL A 93 -13.50 -8.13 -3.90
N ARG A 94 -13.11 -7.41 -4.95
CA ARG A 94 -12.80 -8.00 -6.26
C ARG A 94 -11.62 -8.97 -6.16
N ARG A 95 -10.53 -8.55 -5.52
CA ARG A 95 -9.29 -9.34 -5.41
C ARG A 95 -9.50 -10.65 -4.62
N VAL A 96 -10.34 -10.66 -3.59
CA VAL A 96 -10.71 -11.92 -2.88
C VAL A 96 -11.48 -12.88 -3.78
N ARG A 97 -12.32 -12.36 -4.69
CA ARG A 97 -13.04 -13.22 -5.66
C ARG A 97 -12.07 -13.81 -6.68
N GLU A 98 -11.14 -12.99 -7.19
CA GLU A 98 -10.11 -13.38 -8.16
C GLU A 98 -9.18 -14.49 -7.64
N LEU A 99 -8.99 -14.62 -6.31
CA LEU A 99 -8.22 -15.72 -5.70
C LEU A 99 -8.75 -17.11 -6.04
N SER A 100 -10.02 -17.24 -6.43
CA SER A 100 -10.60 -18.55 -6.79
C SER A 100 -10.08 -19.09 -8.12
N ASP A 101 -9.44 -18.24 -8.93
CA ASP A 101 -8.95 -18.58 -10.25
C ASP A 101 -7.42 -18.45 -10.30
N ALA A 102 -6.75 -19.60 -10.29
CA ALA A 102 -5.30 -19.70 -10.36
C ALA A 102 -4.72 -19.10 -11.66
N GLY A 103 -5.49 -19.01 -12.74
CA GLY A 103 -5.07 -18.42 -14.01
C GLY A 103 -4.81 -16.91 -13.94
N ASN A 104 -5.26 -16.24 -12.88
CA ASN A 104 -4.96 -14.82 -12.64
C ASN A 104 -3.52 -14.59 -12.12
N TYR A 105 -2.79 -15.67 -11.82
CA TYR A 105 -1.49 -15.63 -11.17
C TYR A 105 -0.44 -16.36 -12.01
N ILE A 106 0.82 -15.95 -11.88
CA ILE A 106 1.95 -16.59 -12.55
C ILE A 106 2.18 -18.00 -11.99
N ASP A 107 2.08 -18.14 -10.67
CA ASP A 107 2.27 -19.37 -9.91
C ASP A 107 1.51 -19.31 -8.58
N LEU A 108 1.48 -20.45 -7.87
CA LEU A 108 0.84 -20.57 -6.56
C LEU A 108 1.52 -19.69 -5.49
N ASP A 109 2.80 -19.35 -5.64
CA ASP A 109 3.49 -18.45 -4.70
C ASP A 109 2.94 -17.03 -4.80
N GLN A 110 2.70 -16.54 -6.02
CA GLN A 110 2.08 -15.24 -6.25
C GLN A 110 0.62 -15.22 -5.77
N GLN A 111 -0.13 -16.29 -5.99
CA GLN A 111 -1.51 -16.42 -5.50
C GLN A 111 -1.58 -16.42 -3.97
N LEU A 112 -0.71 -17.19 -3.31
CA LEU A 112 -0.61 -17.23 -1.86
C LEU A 112 -0.20 -15.87 -1.29
N ALA A 113 0.81 -15.22 -1.87
CA ALA A 113 1.23 -13.88 -1.45
C ALA A 113 0.09 -12.87 -1.59
N GLU A 114 -0.72 -12.97 -2.65
CA GLU A 114 -1.90 -12.12 -2.81
C GLU A 114 -2.97 -12.40 -1.74
N ALA A 115 -3.24 -13.67 -1.42
CA ALA A 115 -4.20 -14.04 -0.39
C ALA A 115 -3.80 -13.44 0.98
N GLU A 116 -2.51 -13.55 1.34
CA GLU A 116 -1.95 -12.95 2.55
C GLU A 116 -2.05 -11.41 2.53
N ASN A 117 -1.76 -10.79 1.40
CA ASN A 117 -1.83 -9.34 1.24
C ASN A 117 -3.25 -8.81 1.45
N ILE A 118 -4.26 -9.49 0.89
CA ILE A 118 -5.65 -9.06 1.03
C ILE A 118 -6.13 -9.28 2.48
N TYR A 119 -5.78 -10.41 3.09
CA TYR A 119 -6.07 -10.69 4.50
C TYR A 119 -5.51 -9.60 5.45
N GLN A 120 -4.29 -9.12 5.17
CA GLN A 120 -3.71 -7.99 5.89
C GLN A 120 -4.41 -6.67 5.55
N ALA A 121 -4.64 -6.38 4.27
CA ALA A 121 -5.24 -5.14 3.80
C ALA A 121 -6.65 -4.89 4.35
N ALA A 122 -7.39 -5.98 4.63
CA ALA A 122 -8.72 -5.96 5.22
C ALA A 122 -8.72 -5.77 6.75
N ASP A 123 -7.54 -5.73 7.40
CA ASP A 123 -7.46 -5.39 8.82
C ASP A 123 -7.96 -3.94 9.05
N PRO A 124 -8.91 -3.72 9.98
CA PRO A 124 -9.49 -2.40 10.23
C PRO A 124 -8.46 -1.32 10.60
N SER A 125 -7.38 -1.67 11.30
CA SER A 125 -6.35 -0.71 11.69
C SER A 125 -5.49 -0.29 10.48
N LEU A 126 -5.12 -1.26 9.63
CA LEU A 126 -4.40 -0.98 8.38
C LEU A 126 -5.25 -0.19 7.39
N TYR A 127 -6.54 -0.52 7.29
CA TYR A 127 -7.49 0.21 6.45
C TYR A 127 -7.73 1.64 6.96
N ASN A 128 -7.85 1.81 8.28
CA ASN A 128 -7.91 3.15 8.89
C ASN A 128 -6.68 3.99 8.51
N ASP A 129 -5.48 3.44 8.63
CA ASP A 129 -4.25 4.17 8.26
C ASP A 129 -4.18 4.45 6.76
N MET A 130 -4.68 3.54 5.91
CA MET A 130 -4.80 3.77 4.47
C MET A 130 -5.67 4.97 4.14
N LEU A 131 -6.79 5.16 4.86
CA LEU A 131 -7.69 6.29 4.65
C LEU A 131 -7.07 7.64 5.02
N SER A 132 -5.89 7.65 5.66
CA SER A 132 -5.18 8.90 5.89
C SER A 132 -4.81 9.63 4.59
N ASP A 133 -4.58 8.91 3.48
CA ASP A 133 -4.24 9.55 2.21
C ASP A 133 -5.39 10.42 1.66
N PRO A 134 -6.59 9.88 1.37
CA PRO A 134 -7.72 10.70 0.90
C PRO A 134 -8.16 11.75 1.93
N LEU A 135 -8.09 11.44 3.22
CA LEU A 135 -8.40 12.41 4.29
C LEU A 135 -7.43 13.59 4.28
N ASN A 136 -6.14 13.34 4.09
CA ASN A 136 -5.14 14.40 4.02
C ASN A 136 -5.22 15.21 2.71
N VAL A 137 -5.74 14.63 1.62
CA VAL A 137 -6.06 15.40 0.42
C VAL A 137 -7.11 16.46 0.74
N VAL A 138 -8.22 16.06 1.38
CA VAL A 138 -9.29 16.99 1.77
C VAL A 138 -8.77 18.04 2.75
N ALA A 139 -7.93 17.63 3.70
CA ALA A 139 -7.28 18.56 4.62
C ALA A 139 -6.41 19.60 3.88
N ASP A 140 -5.61 19.16 2.91
CA ASP A 140 -4.75 20.06 2.13
C ASP A 140 -5.57 20.98 1.20
N MET A 141 -6.72 20.53 0.68
CA MET A 141 -7.67 21.36 -0.09
C MET A 141 -8.34 22.46 0.75
N SER A 142 -8.40 22.27 2.07
CA SER A 142 -8.99 23.24 3.00
C SER A 142 -8.08 24.44 3.31
N ASN A 143 -6.87 24.48 2.74
CA ASN A 143 -5.87 25.53 2.96
C ASN A 143 -5.54 25.76 4.46
N GLY A 144 -5.49 24.68 5.23
CA GLY A 144 -5.13 24.70 6.65
C GLY A 144 -6.30 24.82 7.64
N ALA A 145 -7.55 24.91 7.15
CA ALA A 145 -8.72 24.91 8.02
C ALA A 145 -8.99 23.55 8.69
N LEU A 146 -8.58 22.46 8.04
CA LEU A 146 -8.72 21.10 8.52
C LEU A 146 -7.33 20.48 8.79
N ALA A 147 -7.20 19.77 9.91
CA ALA A 147 -5.93 19.18 10.33
C ALA A 147 -5.65 17.87 9.58
N ARG A 148 -4.41 17.69 9.13
CA ARG A 148 -3.91 16.41 8.62
C ARG A 148 -3.92 15.36 9.73
N VAL A 149 -4.10 14.09 9.35
CA VAL A 149 -4.04 12.94 10.24
C VAL A 149 -2.94 11.97 9.81
N ASN A 150 -2.42 11.23 10.78
CA ASN A 150 -1.41 10.19 10.57
C ASN A 150 -0.17 10.66 9.75
N SER A 151 0.02 11.98 9.67
CA SER A 151 1.13 12.60 8.96
C SER A 151 1.52 13.93 9.61
N ILE A 152 2.75 14.37 9.37
CA ILE A 152 3.18 15.74 9.73
C ILE A 152 2.56 16.77 8.77
N SER A 153 2.64 18.06 9.12
CA SER A 153 2.22 19.16 8.26
C SER A 153 2.85 19.06 6.86
N ARG A 154 2.12 19.49 5.83
CA ARG A 154 2.56 19.43 4.42
C ARG A 154 3.93 20.09 4.21
N GLU A 155 4.14 21.24 4.85
CA GLU A 155 5.33 22.07 4.74
C GLU A 155 6.55 21.38 5.37
N ALA A 156 6.39 20.82 6.58
CA ALA A 156 7.44 20.02 7.22
C ALA A 156 7.79 18.77 6.42
N ALA A 157 6.79 18.10 5.83
CA ALA A 157 7.02 16.93 4.98
C ALA A 157 7.75 17.31 3.68
N ALA A 158 7.41 18.47 3.10
CA ALA A 158 8.09 18.96 1.90
C ALA A 158 9.56 19.29 2.17
N LEU A 159 9.84 19.96 3.28
CA LEU A 159 11.21 20.25 3.72
C LEU A 159 12.01 18.98 3.99
N ALA A 160 11.42 18.02 4.71
CA ALA A 160 12.10 16.77 5.07
C ALA A 160 12.42 15.87 3.85
N ASN A 161 11.58 15.93 2.81
CA ASN A 161 11.71 15.07 1.63
C ASN A 161 12.36 15.76 0.43
N GLY A 162 12.63 17.07 0.51
CA GLY A 162 12.93 17.88 -0.67
C GLY A 162 11.84 17.76 -1.75
N SER A 163 10.59 17.64 -1.32
CA SER A 163 9.48 17.33 -2.23
C SER A 163 8.96 18.59 -2.90
N GLU A 164 8.41 18.41 -4.08
CA GLU A 164 7.74 19.45 -4.83
C GLU A 164 6.24 19.50 -4.51
N ASP A 165 5.64 20.68 -4.60
CA ASP A 165 4.20 20.85 -4.49
C ASP A 165 3.51 20.49 -5.82
N PHE A 166 2.93 19.30 -5.87
CA PHE A 166 2.11 18.84 -7.01
C PHE A 166 0.64 19.24 -6.88
N GLY A 167 0.26 19.96 -5.82
CA GLY A 167 -1.12 20.28 -5.48
C GLY A 167 -1.79 19.23 -4.60
N ALA A 168 -2.98 19.56 -4.13
CA ALA A 168 -3.81 18.65 -3.35
C ALA A 168 -4.25 17.46 -4.22
N GLY A 169 -4.17 16.25 -3.67
CA GLY A 169 -4.41 15.00 -4.42
C GLY A 169 -3.12 14.25 -4.77
N SER A 170 -1.96 14.90 -4.64
CA SER A 170 -0.65 14.28 -4.96
C SER A 170 -0.34 13.03 -4.13
N GLN A 171 -0.98 12.88 -2.97
CA GLN A 171 -0.91 11.70 -2.12
C GLN A 171 -1.52 10.44 -2.75
N LEU A 172 -2.52 10.62 -3.63
CA LEU A 172 -3.25 9.53 -4.30
C LEU A 172 -2.56 9.08 -5.60
N VAL A 173 -1.60 9.86 -6.10
CA VAL A 173 -0.84 9.52 -7.30
C VAL A 173 -0.06 8.22 -7.08
N GLY A 174 -0.12 7.34 -8.07
CA GLY A 174 0.50 6.02 -8.01
C GLY A 174 -0.40 4.94 -7.37
N ASN A 175 -1.49 5.32 -6.70
CA ASN A 175 -2.47 4.37 -6.18
C ASN A 175 -3.49 3.98 -7.26
N PRO A 176 -3.54 2.68 -7.66
CA PRO A 176 -4.36 2.23 -8.77
C PRO A 176 -5.87 2.27 -8.49
N GLY A 177 -6.28 2.59 -7.26
CA GLY A 177 -7.67 2.90 -6.94
C GLY A 177 -8.15 4.22 -7.58
N TYR A 178 -7.24 5.15 -7.88
CA TYR A 178 -7.60 6.50 -8.32
C TYR A 178 -7.17 6.83 -9.75
N GLY A 179 -6.31 6.01 -10.35
CA GLY A 179 -5.78 6.27 -11.69
C GLY A 179 -4.73 5.26 -12.14
N SER A 180 -4.04 5.58 -13.23
CA SER A 180 -2.93 4.79 -13.73
C SER A 180 -1.88 5.63 -14.43
N TRP A 181 -0.66 5.10 -14.48
CA TRP A 181 0.40 5.65 -15.32
C TRP A 181 0.13 5.33 -16.79
N GLN A 182 -0.02 6.37 -17.61
CA GLN A 182 -0.12 6.28 -19.06
C GLN A 182 1.18 6.77 -19.69
N THR A 183 1.51 6.27 -20.89
CA THR A 183 2.70 6.70 -21.63
C THR A 183 2.26 7.43 -22.89
N GLY A 184 2.70 8.68 -23.04
CA GLY A 184 2.42 9.50 -24.21
C GLY A 184 3.27 9.10 -25.42
N SER A 185 2.97 9.68 -26.58
CA SER A 185 3.71 9.47 -27.83
C SER A 185 5.18 9.89 -27.74
N ASN A 186 5.49 10.84 -26.86
CA ASN A 186 6.86 11.28 -26.55
C ASN A 186 7.63 10.33 -25.62
N GLY A 187 7.05 9.17 -25.27
CA GLY A 187 7.66 8.18 -24.37
C GLY A 187 7.62 8.54 -22.89
N MET A 188 7.18 9.75 -22.53
CA MET A 188 7.05 10.17 -21.14
C MET A 188 5.80 9.55 -20.51
N SER A 189 5.92 9.13 -19.26
CA SER A 189 4.79 8.59 -18.51
C SER A 189 4.19 9.65 -17.60
N PHE A 190 2.86 9.74 -17.56
CA PHE A 190 2.11 10.68 -16.74
C PHE A 190 0.96 9.99 -16.01
N TRP A 191 0.53 10.59 -14.91
CA TRP A 191 -0.60 10.09 -14.13
C TRP A 191 -1.93 10.49 -14.77
N ALA A 192 -2.80 9.52 -14.99
CA ALA A 192 -4.16 9.72 -15.48
C ALA A 192 -5.18 9.25 -14.44
N TRP A 193 -6.06 10.15 -14.03
CA TRP A 193 -7.12 9.89 -13.07
C TRP A 193 -8.29 9.11 -13.67
N TYR A 194 -9.00 8.33 -12.85
CA TYR A 194 -10.20 7.60 -13.26
C TYR A 194 -11.49 8.37 -12.97
N GLY A 195 -12.43 8.34 -13.91
CA GLY A 195 -13.81 8.81 -13.72
C GLY A 195 -13.87 10.23 -13.12
N MET A 196 -14.58 10.36 -11.99
CA MET A 196 -14.77 11.63 -11.28
C MET A 196 -13.49 12.17 -10.64
N TYR A 197 -12.48 11.33 -10.38
CA TYR A 197 -11.17 11.80 -9.96
C TYR A 197 -10.43 12.61 -11.03
N SER A 198 -10.90 12.61 -12.29
CA SER A 198 -10.36 13.51 -13.33
C SER A 198 -10.45 14.99 -12.96
N MET A 199 -11.37 15.36 -12.07
CA MET A 199 -11.47 16.71 -11.50
C MET A 199 -10.22 17.14 -10.72
N PHE A 200 -9.39 16.21 -10.25
CA PHE A 200 -8.08 16.55 -9.69
C PHE A 200 -7.20 17.33 -10.66
N SER A 201 -7.40 17.18 -11.98
CA SER A 201 -6.67 17.93 -13.00
C SER A 201 -6.86 19.45 -12.86
N ASN A 202 -7.95 19.91 -12.24
CA ASN A 202 -8.25 21.33 -12.04
C ASN A 202 -7.61 21.91 -10.77
N VAL A 203 -7.36 21.07 -9.75
CA VAL A 203 -6.73 21.49 -8.48
C VAL A 203 -5.22 21.21 -8.46
N MET A 204 -4.74 20.39 -9.39
CA MET A 204 -3.32 20.12 -9.58
C MET A 204 -2.65 21.17 -10.46
N ARG A 205 -1.35 21.36 -10.25
CA ARG A 205 -0.53 22.35 -10.99
C ARG A 205 -0.09 21.84 -12.39
N GLY A 206 -0.94 21.03 -13.03
CA GLY A 206 -0.69 20.40 -14.33
C GLY A 206 -0.42 18.89 -14.28
N PRO A 207 -0.16 18.25 -15.44
CA PRO A 207 0.07 16.82 -15.53
C PRO A 207 1.27 16.35 -14.70
N ILE A 208 1.08 15.25 -13.96
CA ILE A 208 2.12 14.70 -13.10
C ILE A 208 2.93 13.66 -13.87
N GLY A 209 4.15 14.04 -14.29
CA GLY A 209 5.12 13.14 -14.90
C GLY A 209 5.69 12.15 -13.90
N TYR A 210 5.83 10.88 -14.31
CA TYR A 210 6.27 9.78 -13.45
C TYR A 210 7.68 9.99 -12.88
N ASP A 211 8.60 10.51 -13.69
CA ASP A 211 9.98 10.75 -13.32
C ASP A 211 10.12 11.89 -12.29
N ARG A 212 9.44 13.01 -12.53
CA ARG A 212 9.39 14.17 -11.62
C ARG A 212 8.72 13.80 -10.32
N TRP A 213 7.57 13.13 -10.39
CA TRP A 213 6.87 12.63 -9.20
C TRP A 213 7.70 11.62 -8.42
N SER A 214 8.33 10.65 -9.10
CA SER A 214 9.12 9.61 -8.44
C SER A 214 10.22 10.21 -7.56
N SER A 215 10.94 11.18 -8.11
CA SER A 215 12.05 11.85 -7.42
C SER A 215 11.59 12.85 -6.37
N ARG A 216 10.48 13.56 -6.58
CA ARG A 216 10.07 14.71 -5.76
C ARG A 216 8.72 14.56 -5.04
N ARG A 217 8.14 13.36 -4.95
CA ARG A 217 6.88 13.15 -4.22
C ARG A 217 7.05 13.33 -2.71
N ASN A 218 5.95 13.70 -2.07
CA ASN A 218 5.82 13.71 -0.62
C ASN A 218 5.40 12.32 -0.08
N TYR A 219 5.32 12.20 1.24
CA TYR A 219 4.80 11.01 1.91
C TYR A 219 3.34 10.75 1.56
N SER A 220 3.03 9.49 1.25
CA SER A 220 1.67 8.96 1.30
C SER A 220 1.69 7.54 1.83
N TYR A 221 0.69 7.20 2.65
CA TYR A 221 0.62 5.89 3.28
C TYR A 221 0.67 4.78 2.24
N TYR A 222 -0.10 4.89 1.15
CA TYR A 222 -0.10 3.89 0.09
C TYR A 222 1.31 3.71 -0.48
N ASN A 223 2.01 4.77 -0.89
CA ASN A 223 3.29 4.64 -1.58
C ASN A 223 4.43 4.19 -0.64
N ASP A 224 4.36 4.56 0.63
CA ASP A 224 5.45 4.38 1.59
C ASP A 224 5.28 3.17 2.52
N VAL A 225 4.05 2.70 2.73
CA VAL A 225 3.69 1.65 3.69
C VAL A 225 2.77 0.59 3.08
N GLY A 226 1.69 1.02 2.40
CA GLY A 226 0.56 0.17 2.05
C GLY A 226 0.64 -0.51 0.68
N ARG A 227 1.55 -0.11 -0.21
CA ARG A 227 1.50 -0.42 -1.65
C ARG A 227 1.28 -1.91 -1.92
N TYR A 228 2.09 -2.76 -1.32
CA TYR A 228 2.06 -4.20 -1.61
C TYR A 228 0.76 -4.87 -1.15
N ARG A 229 0.08 -4.32 -0.12
CA ARG A 229 -1.23 -4.80 0.36
C ARG A 229 -2.36 -4.39 -0.58
N TYR A 230 -2.27 -3.18 -1.10
CA TYR A 230 -3.35 -2.49 -1.80
C TYR A 230 -3.22 -2.50 -3.33
N THR A 231 -2.18 -3.15 -3.87
CA THR A 231 -1.93 -3.29 -5.30
C THR A 231 -2.06 -4.76 -5.70
N SER A 232 -2.98 -5.07 -6.61
CA SER A 232 -3.07 -6.43 -7.17
C SER A 232 -1.81 -6.81 -7.95
N PRO A 233 -1.51 -8.11 -8.15
CA PRO A 233 -0.35 -8.55 -8.93
C PRO A 233 -0.29 -7.94 -10.33
N LYS A 234 -1.43 -7.89 -11.03
CA LYS A 234 -1.56 -7.26 -12.36
C LYS A 234 -1.19 -5.78 -12.34
N GLN A 235 -1.67 -5.02 -11.35
CA GLN A 235 -1.34 -3.61 -11.18
C GLN A 235 0.15 -3.41 -10.81
N ALA A 236 0.70 -4.29 -9.97
CA ALA A 236 2.11 -4.25 -9.59
C ALA A 236 3.01 -4.47 -10.81
N SER A 237 2.68 -5.45 -11.66
CA SER A 237 3.37 -5.67 -12.94
C SER A 237 3.26 -4.46 -13.87
N ALA A 238 2.11 -3.80 -13.96
CA ALA A 238 1.96 -2.59 -14.77
C ALA A 238 2.85 -1.44 -14.27
N GLN A 239 2.88 -1.20 -12.95
CA GLN A 239 3.75 -0.18 -12.34
C GLN A 239 5.24 -0.52 -12.52
N ASN A 240 5.63 -1.80 -12.44
CA ASN A 240 7.00 -2.24 -12.71
C ASN A 240 7.38 -2.00 -14.18
N LYS A 241 6.47 -2.21 -15.14
CA LYS A 241 6.71 -1.88 -16.55
C LYS A 241 6.95 -0.39 -16.76
N THR A 242 6.19 0.48 -16.10
CA THR A 242 6.42 1.93 -16.12
C THR A 242 7.81 2.27 -15.56
N PHE A 243 8.17 1.69 -14.42
CA PHE A 243 9.50 1.86 -13.82
C PHE A 243 10.62 1.44 -14.76
N GLU A 244 10.59 0.21 -15.30
CA GLU A 244 11.65 -0.31 -16.16
C GLU A 244 11.78 0.49 -17.46
N ARG A 245 10.67 0.97 -18.02
CA ARG A 245 10.68 1.86 -19.19
C ARG A 245 11.39 3.18 -18.88
N THR A 246 11.00 3.87 -17.82
CA THR A 246 11.61 5.14 -17.41
C THR A 246 13.08 4.94 -17.05
N LYS A 247 13.41 3.84 -16.37
CA LYS A 247 14.80 3.47 -16.06
C LYS A 247 15.63 3.29 -17.32
N LYS A 248 15.11 2.57 -18.33
CA LYS A 248 15.80 2.40 -19.62
C LYS A 248 16.05 3.74 -20.32
N GLN A 249 15.05 4.63 -20.32
CA GLN A 249 15.15 5.96 -20.92
C GLN A 249 16.22 6.83 -20.22
N PHE A 250 16.27 6.82 -18.89
CA PHE A 250 17.27 7.56 -18.12
C PHE A 250 18.67 6.97 -18.35
N ASN A 251 18.80 5.65 -18.34
CA ASN A 251 20.08 4.98 -18.59
C ASN A 251 20.62 5.32 -20.00
N SER A 252 19.77 5.41 -21.03
CA SER A 252 20.20 5.85 -22.36
C SER A 252 20.68 7.31 -22.42
N GLN A 253 20.31 8.14 -21.44
CA GLN A 253 20.79 9.51 -21.29
C GLN A 253 21.99 9.60 -20.33
N GLY A 254 22.56 8.47 -19.90
CA GLY A 254 23.63 8.43 -18.90
C GLY A 254 23.20 8.83 -17.49
N LYS A 255 21.89 8.89 -17.21
CA LYS A 255 21.33 9.26 -15.90
C LYS A 255 20.85 8.01 -15.17
N LYS A 256 20.95 8.03 -13.83
CA LYS A 256 20.37 6.99 -12.98
C LYS A 256 18.91 7.32 -12.64
N PHE A 257 18.04 6.33 -12.66
CA PHE A 257 16.66 6.44 -12.17
C PHE A 257 16.36 5.33 -11.16
N ASP A 258 16.04 5.73 -9.94
CA ASP A 258 15.65 4.84 -8.85
C ASP A 258 14.12 4.73 -8.75
N SER A 259 13.64 3.60 -8.24
CA SER A 259 12.20 3.37 -8.10
C SER A 259 11.60 4.32 -7.06
N PRO A 260 10.39 4.86 -7.29
CA PRO A 260 9.69 5.72 -6.32
C PRO A 260 9.37 5.02 -4.99
N TYR A 261 9.50 3.70 -4.97
CA TYR A 261 9.19 2.82 -3.85
C TYR A 261 10.44 2.23 -3.20
N ALA A 262 11.64 2.56 -3.68
CA ALA A 262 12.89 2.05 -3.13
C ALA A 262 13.21 2.63 -1.74
N LYS A 263 12.68 3.82 -1.44
CA LYS A 263 12.85 4.51 -0.15
C LYS A 263 11.53 5.10 0.30
N SER A 264 11.17 4.84 1.56
CA SER A 264 10.04 5.51 2.19
C SER A 264 10.36 6.97 2.45
N ARG A 265 9.38 7.84 2.23
CA ARG A 265 9.43 9.27 2.54
C ARG A 265 9.18 9.51 4.02
N THR A 266 9.77 10.57 4.55
CA THR A 266 9.52 11.03 5.92
C THR A 266 8.18 11.72 5.96
N GLY A 267 7.29 11.35 6.87
CA GLY A 267 6.04 12.07 7.01
C GLY A 267 4.96 11.36 7.80
N SER A 268 5.09 10.06 8.04
CA SER A 268 4.16 9.31 8.88
C SER A 268 4.21 9.75 10.34
N THR A 269 3.04 9.85 10.97
CA THR A 269 2.89 9.98 12.42
C THR A 269 1.77 9.05 12.88
N SER A 270 1.85 8.57 14.13
CA SER A 270 0.75 7.83 14.77
C SER A 270 0.17 6.66 13.96
N LEU A 271 1.01 5.99 13.15
CA LEU A 271 0.61 4.78 12.44
C LEU A 271 0.31 3.66 13.44
N SER A 272 -0.66 2.81 13.12
CA SER A 272 -0.93 1.61 13.89
C SER A 272 0.29 0.69 13.99
N ARG A 273 0.34 -0.14 15.03
CA ARG A 273 1.43 -1.10 15.21
C ARG A 273 1.55 -2.01 14.00
N GLN A 274 0.41 -2.43 13.44
CA GLN A 274 0.26 -3.26 12.25
C GLN A 274 0.93 -2.62 11.03
N SER A 275 0.76 -1.30 10.85
CA SER A 275 1.43 -0.52 9.79
C SER A 275 2.95 -0.48 10.00
N THR A 276 3.41 -0.31 11.24
CA THR A 276 4.85 -0.22 11.56
C THR A 276 5.59 -1.56 11.57
N SER A 277 4.90 -2.67 11.86
CA SER A 277 5.48 -4.02 11.91
C SER A 277 5.67 -4.68 10.54
N THR A 278 5.36 -3.94 9.49
CA THR A 278 5.32 -4.45 8.13
C THR A 278 6.72 -4.79 7.59
N PRO A 279 6.97 -6.00 7.06
CA PRO A 279 8.25 -6.30 6.42
C PRO A 279 8.48 -5.36 5.24
N LYS A 280 9.73 -4.86 5.11
CA LYS A 280 10.14 -4.06 3.95
C LYS A 280 9.83 -4.85 2.68
N ALA A 281 9.19 -4.20 1.71
CA ALA A 281 8.74 -4.82 0.47
C ALA A 281 9.83 -5.71 -0.16
N SER A 282 9.61 -7.03 -0.17
CA SER A 282 10.28 -7.90 -1.12
C SER A 282 9.79 -7.48 -2.50
N THR A 283 10.66 -6.87 -3.28
CA THR A 283 10.39 -6.56 -4.68
C THR A 283 10.02 -7.85 -5.42
N THR A 284 8.73 -8.03 -5.69
CA THR A 284 8.20 -9.02 -6.63
C THR A 284 8.81 -8.70 -8.00
N GLY A 285 9.95 -9.32 -8.31
CA GLY A 285 10.74 -9.01 -9.51
C GLY A 285 12.18 -9.51 -9.53
N THR A 286 12.75 -9.96 -8.41
CA THR A 286 14.05 -10.64 -8.42
C THR A 286 13.95 -11.92 -7.62
N ARG A 287 14.20 -13.06 -8.30
CA ARG A 287 14.44 -14.36 -7.68
C ARG A 287 15.46 -14.18 -6.56
N SER A 288 14.99 -14.06 -5.33
CA SER A 288 15.80 -14.16 -4.14
C SER A 288 15.32 -15.39 -3.40
N LYS A 289 16.02 -16.50 -3.64
CA LYS A 289 16.05 -17.65 -2.74
C LYS A 289 16.51 -17.13 -1.37
N SER A 290 15.58 -16.88 -0.45
CA SER A 290 15.83 -16.92 0.98
C SER A 290 14.50 -16.94 1.71
N GLY A 291 14.18 -18.05 2.38
CA GLY A 291 12.92 -18.25 3.07
C GLY A 291 12.72 -17.23 4.19
N SER A 292 11.81 -16.27 4.00
CA SER A 292 11.22 -15.54 5.11
C SER A 292 10.08 -16.39 5.68
N LYS A 293 10.43 -17.32 6.58
CA LYS A 293 9.43 -18.00 7.40
C LYS A 293 8.63 -16.94 8.16
N PHE A 294 7.31 -17.03 8.03
CA PHE A 294 6.33 -16.40 8.90
C PHE A 294 6.75 -16.60 10.36
N ARG A 295 7.32 -15.58 11.00
CA ARG A 295 7.63 -15.62 12.43
C ARG A 295 6.37 -15.22 13.17
N SER A 296 5.67 -16.22 13.69
CA SER A 296 4.62 -16.05 14.69
C SER A 296 5.19 -15.32 15.91
N ASN A 297 4.55 -14.23 16.31
CA ASN A 297 4.91 -13.43 17.49
C ASN A 297 4.47 -14.10 18.80
N TYR A 298 4.92 -15.33 19.01
CA TYR A 298 4.81 -15.98 20.32
C TYR A 298 6.18 -16.50 20.76
N SER A 299 7.03 -15.57 21.20
CA SER A 299 7.94 -15.84 22.32
C SER A 299 8.35 -14.52 22.97
N LYS A 300 8.15 -14.47 24.28
CA LYS A 300 8.58 -13.42 25.20
C LYS A 300 10.11 -13.29 25.13
N ASN A 301 10.64 -12.06 25.07
CA ASN A 301 11.44 -11.56 26.19
C ASN A 301 11.65 -10.04 26.08
N SER A 302 11.43 -9.37 27.19
CA SER A 302 11.82 -7.98 27.45
C SER A 302 13.32 -7.78 27.20
N ASN A 303 13.70 -6.71 26.51
CA ASN A 303 14.83 -5.89 26.93
C ASN A 303 14.86 -4.51 26.27
N PHE A 304 14.69 -3.53 27.14
CA PHE A 304 15.06 -2.13 27.14
C PHE A 304 15.75 -1.51 25.91
N ARG A 305 15.08 -0.44 25.45
CA ARG A 305 15.60 0.84 24.93
C ARG A 305 17.13 1.02 25.09
N ASN A 306 17.83 1.20 23.96
CA ASN A 306 19.10 1.92 23.95
C ASN A 306 19.04 3.04 22.90
N SER A 307 18.75 4.25 23.37
CA SER A 307 18.82 5.48 22.59
C SER A 307 20.09 6.24 22.96
N ASN A 308 21.16 6.09 22.16
CA ASN A 308 22.33 6.96 22.26
C ASN A 308 22.11 8.22 21.43
N SER A 309 21.44 9.21 22.04
CA SER A 309 21.44 10.60 21.63
C SER A 309 22.47 11.34 22.49
N ARG A 310 23.67 11.59 21.95
CA ARG A 310 24.65 12.50 22.57
C ARG A 310 24.29 13.94 22.18
N THR A 311 23.60 14.63 23.08
CA THR A 311 23.45 16.09 23.04
C THR A 311 24.49 16.69 23.98
N THR A 312 25.58 17.25 23.44
CA THR A 312 26.55 18.03 24.21
C THR A 312 26.07 19.47 24.30
N ARG A 313 25.49 19.84 25.46
CA ARG A 313 25.37 21.24 25.89
C ARG A 313 26.11 21.38 27.20
N GLY A 314 27.08 22.30 27.19
CA GLY A 314 28.00 22.56 28.30
C GLY A 314 27.32 23.20 29.50
N VAL A 315 27.92 22.95 30.67
CA VAL A 315 27.66 23.71 31.90
C VAL A 315 29.00 24.23 32.42
N ARG A 316 29.10 25.56 32.39
CA ARG A 316 30.15 26.37 33.01
C ARG A 316 29.92 26.38 34.54
N ARG A 317 30.87 25.84 35.31
CA ARG A 317 31.25 26.18 36.70
C ARG A 317 32.71 25.72 36.80
N GLY A 318 33.73 26.45 37.21
CA GLY A 318 33.88 27.72 37.90
C GLY A 318 35.13 27.55 38.78
N LYS A 319 36.18 28.32 38.49
CA LYS A 319 37.18 28.90 39.41
C LYS A 319 37.97 29.91 38.59
#